data_AF-A0AAW1V3I9-F1
#
_entry.id   AF-A0AAW1V3I9-F1
#
_cell.length_a   1.000
_cell.length_b   1.000
_cell.length_c   1.000
_cell.angle_alpha   90.00
_cell.angle_beta   90.00
_cell.angle_gamma   90.00
#
_symmetry.space_group_name_H-M   'P 1'
#
loop_
_entity.id
_entity.type
_entity.pdbx_description
1 polymer ?
#
loop_
_entity_poly.entity_id
_entity_poly.type
_entity_poly.pdbx_seq_one_letter_code
_entity_poly.pdbx_strand_id
1 'polypeptide(L)'
;MWPEIDIAKKENRYEIILAGQSVNERIVKEGLDCSVFSLTSLNYLSIHGTSITQIPDDIANLTGLQTLILHSNKLETVNPLFRALEKLKILDLSANDIEELPDIFDYLQNIVIINVSRNRLKTCPLLKKNNKLSVLDLSSNKLTEFTTICNDGLGSLSELKLNLNEIHSIPTEIKLLSSLKVLDVSSNKITIITGNLVDCGKLKDLNLKGNPIADKRLFKLIDQCRTKQVLDYVKQHCPKTATDTEPNVKSKKNIKTNDVAVVHGFKYKINVLHAKDLEVIVSKNVENVRKHILCCVVTDISFNEDSFKKFIQLQNRLHKDICAQRTSATIATHDFKKLSDGNLTYTTLNPEELKLQPLNRANVMTGKDLMLELENQAKVLEKEKKGKTFSGIHKYLHLLEGKTEYPCLLNSNKEVISFPPITNSDISKIEVGSSDILLEVTSNVSITTCRKVLDSLIREMVLLFEKDLNVSQIKINIEGGHKNVYPAKHDLTFEGDKMIQVIRE
;
A
#
# COMPACT_ATOMS: atom_id res chain seq x y z
N MET A 1 0.01 12.32 45.78
CA MET A 1 1.24 12.77 45.10
C MET A 1 2.37 11.88 45.59
N TRP A 2 2.96 11.11 44.69
CA TRP A 2 4.08 10.23 45.04
C TRP A 2 5.33 11.04 45.45
N PRO A 3 6.15 10.56 46.42
CA PRO A 3 7.31 11.28 46.91
C PRO A 3 8.31 11.68 45.83
N GLU A 4 8.50 10.82 44.82
CA GLU A 4 9.42 11.07 43.71
C GLU A 4 8.98 12.26 42.85
N ILE A 5 7.67 12.41 42.65
CA ILE A 5 7.06 13.51 41.89
C ILE A 5 7.16 14.81 42.69
N ASP A 6 6.89 14.77 43.99
CA ASP A 6 6.97 15.95 44.85
C ASP A 6 8.40 16.50 44.96
N ILE A 7 9.39 15.61 45.11
CA ILE A 7 10.82 15.99 45.08
C ILE A 7 11.17 16.61 43.72
N ALA A 8 10.78 15.97 42.61
CA ALA A 8 11.05 16.49 41.27
C ALA A 8 10.43 17.88 41.07
N LYS A 9 9.22 18.11 41.60
CA LYS A 9 8.54 19.41 41.56
C LYS A 9 9.26 20.46 42.40
N LYS A 10 9.61 20.12 43.65
CA LYS A 10 10.24 21.05 44.60
C LYS A 10 11.64 21.47 44.15
N GLU A 11 12.38 20.55 43.55
CA GLU A 11 13.75 20.79 43.05
C GLU A 11 13.80 21.24 41.59
N ASN A 12 12.64 21.39 40.93
CA ASN A 12 12.52 21.78 39.51
C ASN A 12 13.39 20.90 38.58
N ARG A 13 13.30 19.58 38.77
CA ARG A 13 14.07 18.61 37.98
C ARG A 13 13.52 18.51 36.56
N TYR A 14 14.44 18.33 35.60
CA TYR A 14 14.12 18.11 34.19
C TYR A 14 13.95 16.63 33.84
N GLU A 15 14.16 15.73 34.79
CA GLU A 15 14.17 14.29 34.58
C GLU A 15 13.44 13.58 35.72
N ILE A 16 12.65 12.57 35.37
CA ILE A 16 12.01 11.69 36.35
C ILE A 16 11.99 10.25 35.85
N ILE A 17 12.26 9.32 36.77
CA ILE A 17 12.25 7.88 36.53
C ILE A 17 11.31 7.25 37.54
N LEU A 18 10.26 6.62 37.05
CA LEU A 18 9.26 5.88 37.81
C LEU A 18 9.42 4.40 37.47
N ALA A 19 10.24 3.69 38.23
CA ALA A 19 10.57 2.29 38.00
C ALA A 19 10.75 1.52 39.31
N GLY A 20 10.76 0.20 39.21
CA GLY A 20 10.98 -0.71 40.34
C GLY A 20 9.69 -1.22 41.00
N GLN A 21 9.85 -2.19 41.90
CA GLN A 21 8.74 -2.95 42.48
C GLN A 21 7.76 -2.07 43.26
N SER A 22 8.25 -1.13 44.07
CA SER A 22 7.41 -0.23 44.87
C SER A 22 6.56 0.72 44.04
N VAL A 23 7.07 1.15 42.88
CA VAL A 23 6.31 1.96 41.91
C VAL A 23 5.27 1.09 41.21
N ASN A 24 5.64 -0.12 40.79
CA ASN A 24 4.70 -1.06 40.18
C ASN A 24 3.55 -1.43 41.14
N GLU A 25 3.83 -1.70 42.41
CA GLU A 25 2.80 -1.98 43.42
C GLU A 25 1.81 -0.82 43.59
N ARG A 26 2.32 0.43 43.61
CA ARG A 26 1.46 1.63 43.65
C ARG A 26 0.60 1.76 42.40
N ILE A 27 1.17 1.52 41.21
CA ILE A 27 0.44 1.56 39.94
C ILE A 27 -0.69 0.53 39.92
N VAL A 28 -0.42 -0.69 40.36
CA VAL A 28 -1.42 -1.76 40.39
C VAL A 28 -2.55 -1.44 41.36
N LYS A 29 -2.25 -0.79 42.49
CA LYS A 29 -3.23 -0.48 43.53
C LYS A 29 -4.06 0.78 43.24
N GLU A 30 -3.42 1.85 42.77
CA GLU A 30 -3.99 3.20 42.74
C GLU A 30 -3.95 3.84 41.34
N GLY A 31 -3.30 3.20 40.37
CA GLY A 31 -3.05 3.76 39.04
C GLY A 31 -1.80 4.65 38.98
N LEU A 32 -1.48 5.14 37.78
CA LEU A 32 -0.40 6.11 37.61
C LEU A 32 -0.80 7.47 38.19
N ASP A 33 0.06 8.05 39.04
CA ASP A 33 -0.19 9.39 39.59
C ASP A 33 -0.04 10.47 38.51
N CYS A 34 -1.17 10.99 38.00
CA CYS A 34 -1.21 11.98 36.92
C CYS A 34 -0.50 13.31 37.24
N SER A 35 -0.16 13.58 38.51
CA SER A 35 0.60 14.77 38.87
C SER A 35 1.99 14.83 38.20
N VAL A 36 2.55 13.70 37.76
CA VAL A 36 3.79 13.69 36.97
C VAL A 36 3.68 14.52 35.69
N PHE A 37 2.49 14.56 35.08
CA PHE A 37 2.24 15.29 33.84
C PHE A 37 2.07 16.81 34.05
N SER A 38 1.98 17.26 35.31
CA SER A 38 2.01 18.68 35.65
C SER A 38 3.42 19.29 35.65
N LEU A 39 4.47 18.46 35.56
CA LEU A 39 5.87 18.87 35.53
C LEU A 39 6.28 19.31 34.12
N THR A 40 5.75 20.42 33.64
CA THR A 40 5.93 20.90 32.25
C THR A 40 7.37 21.20 31.86
N SER A 41 8.29 21.32 32.83
CA SER A 41 9.72 21.48 32.61
C SER A 41 10.46 20.17 32.28
N LEU A 42 9.81 19.00 32.31
CA LEU A 42 10.49 17.73 32.02
C LEU A 42 11.03 17.64 30.59
N ASN A 43 12.28 17.22 30.46
CA ASN A 43 12.94 16.82 29.23
C ASN A 43 13.04 15.28 29.11
N TYR A 44 13.07 14.56 30.23
CA TYR A 44 13.19 13.11 30.29
C TYR A 44 12.13 12.50 31.22
N LEU A 45 11.32 11.61 30.68
CA LEU A 45 10.33 10.83 31.44
C LEU A 45 10.55 9.36 31.15
N SER A 46 10.83 8.58 32.20
CA SER A 46 10.92 7.14 32.10
C SER A 46 9.95 6.48 33.07
N ILE A 47 9.08 5.63 32.56
CA ILE A 47 8.17 4.79 33.34
C ILE A 47 8.28 3.38 32.78
N HIS A 48 9.05 2.51 33.43
CA HIS A 48 9.41 1.20 32.86
C HIS A 48 9.44 0.10 33.90
N GLY A 49 9.21 -1.14 33.45
CA GLY A 49 9.16 -2.31 34.34
C GLY A 49 7.95 -2.26 35.27
N THR A 50 6.84 -1.70 34.82
CA THR A 50 5.60 -1.56 35.59
C THR A 50 4.41 -2.20 34.86
N SER A 51 3.24 -2.23 35.46
CA SER A 51 2.04 -2.85 34.87
C SER A 51 1.07 -1.84 34.24
N ILE A 52 1.57 -0.68 33.80
CA ILE A 52 0.73 0.35 33.17
C ILE A 52 0.19 -0.17 31.84
N THR A 53 -1.11 0.01 31.65
CA THR A 53 -1.83 -0.39 30.44
C THR A 53 -2.11 0.77 29.49
N GLN A 54 -2.17 2.01 30.00
CA GLN A 54 -2.40 3.22 29.22
C GLN A 54 -1.70 4.44 29.83
N ILE A 55 -1.33 5.41 28.99
CA ILE A 55 -0.83 6.72 29.41
C ILE A 55 -1.97 7.75 29.36
N PRO A 56 -2.26 8.47 30.45
CA PRO A 56 -3.29 9.51 30.48
C PRO A 56 -3.05 10.64 29.47
N ASP A 57 -4.14 11.32 29.10
CA ASP A 57 -4.15 12.42 28.13
C ASP A 57 -3.29 13.62 28.57
N ASP A 58 -3.08 13.78 29.88
CA ASP A 58 -2.24 14.82 30.46
C ASP A 58 -0.79 14.79 29.97
N ILE A 59 -0.32 13.70 29.37
CA ILE A 59 0.98 13.63 28.69
C ILE A 59 1.18 14.78 27.69
N ALA A 60 0.09 15.30 27.09
CA ALA A 60 0.11 16.44 26.19
C ALA A 60 0.69 17.71 26.80
N ASN A 61 0.69 17.83 28.14
CA ASN A 61 1.23 18.99 28.85
C ASN A 61 2.77 19.02 28.82
N LEU A 62 3.43 17.88 28.60
CA LEU A 62 4.89 17.76 28.58
C LEU A 62 5.50 18.19 27.23
N THR A 63 5.11 19.35 26.73
CA THR A 63 5.56 19.89 25.42
C THR A 63 7.08 20.10 25.32
N GLY A 64 7.78 20.14 26.46
CA GLY A 64 9.25 20.21 26.56
C GLY A 64 9.97 18.87 26.35
N LEU A 65 9.25 17.75 26.39
CA LEU A 65 9.84 16.42 26.52
C LEU A 65 10.69 16.05 25.29
N GLN A 66 11.90 15.56 25.55
CA GLN A 66 12.85 15.12 24.52
C GLN A 66 13.03 13.60 24.52
N THR A 67 12.88 12.95 25.66
CA THR A 67 13.02 11.50 25.79
C THR A 67 11.86 10.91 26.58
N LEU A 68 11.15 9.97 25.97
CA LEU A 68 10.04 9.24 26.58
C LEU A 68 10.35 7.74 26.53
N ILE A 69 10.51 7.14 27.70
CA ILE A 69 10.85 5.73 27.86
C ILE A 69 9.71 5.02 28.59
N LEU A 70 9.01 4.13 27.90
CA LEU A 70 7.86 3.37 28.40
C LEU A 70 8.03 1.86 28.18
N HIS A 71 9.26 1.38 28.14
CA HIS A 71 9.52 -0.02 27.85
C HIS A 71 9.10 -0.95 29.00
N SER A 72 8.87 -2.23 28.69
CA SER A 72 8.56 -3.26 29.70
C SER A 72 7.33 -2.90 30.55
N ASN A 73 6.26 -2.44 29.91
CA ASN A 73 4.95 -2.27 30.53
C ASN A 73 3.91 -3.18 29.86
N LYS A 74 2.62 -2.89 30.02
CA LYS A 74 1.50 -3.63 29.43
C LYS A 74 0.66 -2.75 28.52
N LEU A 75 1.29 -1.78 27.84
CA LEU A 75 0.58 -0.86 26.97
C LEU A 75 -0.03 -1.62 25.79
N GLU A 76 -1.34 -1.53 25.63
CA GLU A 76 -2.06 -2.11 24.47
C GLU A 76 -2.20 -1.11 23.33
N THR A 77 -2.22 0.19 23.66
CA THR A 77 -2.38 1.29 22.71
C THR A 77 -1.42 2.43 23.05
N VAL A 78 -1.08 3.23 22.04
CA VAL A 78 -0.33 4.48 22.22
C VAL A 78 -1.32 5.64 22.23
N ASN A 79 -1.19 6.52 23.22
CA ASN A 79 -2.08 7.68 23.34
C ASN A 79 -1.91 8.62 22.11
N PRO A 80 -2.96 8.93 21.35
CA PRO A 80 -2.89 9.83 20.19
C PRO A 80 -2.42 11.25 20.51
N LEU A 81 -2.45 11.67 21.78
CA LEU A 81 -1.98 12.98 22.25
C LEU A 81 -0.45 13.07 22.36
N PHE A 82 0.28 11.98 22.11
CA PHE A 82 1.73 12.03 21.92
C PHE A 82 2.13 12.99 20.79
N ARG A 83 1.20 13.30 19.86
CA ARG A 83 1.38 14.33 18.82
C ARG A 83 1.80 15.71 19.37
N ALA A 84 1.50 16.03 20.63
CA ALA A 84 1.87 17.30 21.27
C ALA A 84 3.35 17.37 21.68
N LEU A 85 4.06 16.23 21.67
CA LEU A 85 5.46 16.13 22.08
C LEU A 85 6.41 16.47 20.91
N GLU A 86 6.26 17.66 20.32
CA GLU A 86 6.97 18.06 19.09
C GLU A 86 8.51 18.07 19.24
N LYS A 87 9.01 18.20 20.47
CA LYS A 87 10.45 18.19 20.79
C LYS A 87 11.04 16.80 21.03
N LEU A 88 10.21 15.75 20.94
CA LEU A 88 10.62 14.38 21.24
C LEU A 88 11.68 13.90 20.23
N LYS A 89 12.79 13.40 20.76
CA LYS A 89 13.94 12.85 20.03
C LYS A 89 14.03 11.34 20.16
N ILE A 90 13.67 10.80 21.33
CA ILE A 90 13.76 9.38 21.64
C ILE A 90 12.41 8.91 22.17
N LEU A 91 11.86 7.88 21.54
CA LEU A 91 10.67 7.18 21.98
C LEU A 91 10.97 5.69 22.10
N ASP A 92 10.87 5.16 23.31
CA ASP A 92 10.96 3.72 23.57
C ASP A 92 9.64 3.19 24.13
N LEU A 93 9.00 2.31 23.37
CA LEU A 93 7.77 1.61 23.68
C LEU A 93 8.00 0.08 23.66
N SER A 94 9.24 -0.37 23.76
CA SER A 94 9.58 -1.78 23.59
C SER A 94 9.04 -2.67 24.72
N ALA A 95 8.85 -3.96 24.45
CA ALA A 95 8.33 -4.92 25.43
C ALA A 95 7.00 -4.46 26.05
N ASN A 96 6.03 -4.16 25.19
CA ASN A 96 4.64 -3.87 25.53
C ASN A 96 3.73 -4.81 24.73
N ASP A 97 2.43 -4.56 24.78
CA ASP A 97 1.38 -5.38 24.18
C ASP A 97 0.71 -4.67 22.98
N ILE A 98 1.41 -3.72 22.36
CA ILE A 98 0.85 -2.80 21.34
C ILE A 98 0.59 -3.55 20.03
N GLU A 99 -0.65 -3.49 19.53
CA GLU A 99 -1.04 -4.12 18.25
C GLU A 99 -0.97 -3.15 17.07
N GLU A 100 -1.24 -1.87 17.31
CA GLU A 100 -1.29 -0.82 16.29
C GLU A 100 -0.71 0.49 16.82
N LEU A 101 -0.02 1.22 15.94
CA LEU A 101 0.51 2.55 16.24
C LEU A 101 -0.40 3.62 15.59
N PRO A 102 -0.79 4.67 16.32
CA PRO A 102 -1.61 5.75 15.78
C PRO A 102 -0.82 6.63 14.80
N ASP A 103 -1.53 7.38 13.97
CA ASP A 103 -0.94 8.31 13.00
C ASP A 103 -0.49 9.63 13.67
N ILE A 104 0.52 9.51 14.54
CA ILE A 104 1.11 10.63 15.31
C ILE A 104 2.50 11.03 14.83
N PHE A 105 3.17 10.16 14.07
CA PHE A 105 4.60 10.31 13.78
C PHE A 105 4.89 11.47 12.84
N ASP A 106 3.93 11.88 12.01
CA ASP A 106 4.04 13.09 11.18
C ASP A 106 4.18 14.39 11.99
N TYR A 107 3.76 14.38 13.27
CA TYR A 107 3.94 15.50 14.20
C TYR A 107 5.28 15.45 14.95
N LEU A 108 5.91 14.27 15.05
CA LEU A 108 7.16 14.03 15.79
C LEU A 108 8.40 14.27 14.91
N GLN A 109 8.52 15.46 14.32
CA GLN A 109 9.55 15.77 13.31
C GLN A 109 10.99 15.77 13.86
N ASN A 110 11.16 15.87 15.18
CA ASN A 110 12.47 15.86 15.83
C ASN A 110 12.95 14.47 16.24
N ILE A 111 12.17 13.42 15.96
CA ILE A 111 12.48 12.06 16.41
C ILE A 111 13.72 11.51 15.68
N VAL A 112 14.60 10.90 16.46
CA VAL A 112 15.88 10.34 16.04
C VAL A 112 15.90 8.83 16.27
N ILE A 113 15.28 8.36 17.36
CA ILE A 113 15.22 6.95 17.74
C ILE A 113 13.78 6.58 18.05
N ILE A 114 13.28 5.55 17.37
CA ILE A 114 12.02 4.88 17.68
C ILE A 114 12.34 3.42 17.97
N ASN A 115 12.04 2.98 19.20
CA ASN A 115 12.10 1.58 19.58
C ASN A 115 10.69 1.09 19.95
N VAL A 116 10.14 0.22 19.13
CA VAL A 116 8.84 -0.44 19.33
C VAL A 116 8.98 -1.95 19.26
N SER A 117 10.19 -2.45 19.57
CA SER A 117 10.49 -3.88 19.55
C SER A 117 9.72 -4.67 20.61
N ARG A 118 9.55 -5.99 20.41
CA ARG A 118 8.85 -6.88 21.35
C ARG A 118 7.42 -6.40 21.65
N ASN A 119 6.66 -6.12 20.60
CA ASN A 119 5.24 -5.79 20.65
C ASN A 119 4.45 -6.79 19.79
N ARG A 120 3.20 -6.47 19.45
CA ARG A 120 2.32 -7.29 18.60
C ARG A 120 1.96 -6.59 17.28
N LEU A 121 2.80 -5.66 16.82
CA LEU A 121 2.53 -4.84 15.64
C LEU A 121 2.40 -5.69 14.38
N LYS A 122 1.29 -5.51 13.65
CA LYS A 122 1.06 -6.14 12.34
C LYS A 122 1.51 -5.26 11.18
N THR A 123 1.50 -3.94 11.39
CA THR A 123 1.89 -2.92 10.41
C THR A 123 2.78 -1.87 11.05
N CYS A 124 3.60 -1.21 10.22
CA CYS A 124 4.38 -0.03 10.63
C CYS A 124 3.64 1.25 10.20
N PRO A 125 3.58 2.30 11.04
CA PRO A 125 2.98 3.58 10.69
C PRO A 125 3.74 4.29 9.58
N LEU A 126 3.10 5.29 8.96
CA LEU A 126 3.74 6.15 7.96
C LEU A 126 4.71 7.11 8.67
N LEU A 127 5.98 7.07 8.29
CA LEU A 127 7.06 7.90 8.87
C LEU A 127 7.55 8.98 7.90
N LYS A 128 6.62 9.56 7.10
CA LYS A 128 6.97 10.41 5.95
C LYS A 128 7.68 11.71 6.33
N LYS A 129 7.40 12.26 7.53
CA LYS A 129 7.98 13.52 7.99
C LYS A 129 9.17 13.36 8.93
N ASN A 130 9.57 12.13 9.27
CA ASN A 130 10.65 11.87 10.25
C ASN A 130 12.03 11.85 9.59
N ASN A 131 12.41 12.94 8.93
CA ASN A 131 13.66 13.06 8.19
C ASN A 131 14.93 13.02 9.07
N LYS A 132 14.80 13.15 10.39
CA LYS A 132 15.89 13.03 11.38
C LYS A 132 16.01 11.63 11.97
N LEU A 133 15.09 10.72 11.65
CA LEU A 133 15.10 9.36 12.20
C LEU A 133 16.38 8.65 11.75
N SER A 134 17.14 8.17 12.73
CA SER A 134 18.43 7.49 12.53
C SER A 134 18.35 6.02 12.86
N VAL A 135 17.56 5.65 13.87
CA VAL A 135 17.39 4.28 14.36
C VAL A 135 15.91 3.94 14.46
N LEU A 136 15.50 2.86 13.81
CA LEU A 136 14.16 2.28 13.90
C LEU A 136 14.26 0.81 14.28
N ASP A 137 13.79 0.47 15.47
CA ASP A 137 13.73 -0.91 15.96
C ASP A 137 12.28 -1.39 16.04
N LEU A 138 11.94 -2.30 15.12
CA LEU A 138 10.67 -2.99 14.98
C LEU A 138 10.82 -4.50 15.24
N SER A 139 11.93 -4.93 15.84
CA SER A 139 12.22 -6.35 16.04
C SER A 139 11.22 -7.05 16.96
N SER A 140 11.05 -8.36 16.82
CA SER A 140 10.13 -9.16 17.65
C SER A 140 8.68 -8.65 17.63
N ASN A 141 8.13 -8.46 16.43
CA ASN A 141 6.73 -8.06 16.18
C ASN A 141 6.06 -9.10 15.26
N LYS A 142 4.88 -8.78 14.72
CA LYS A 142 4.12 -9.63 13.79
C LYS A 142 4.01 -8.98 12.39
N LEU A 143 5.04 -8.23 11.98
CA LEU A 143 5.04 -7.54 10.70
C LEU A 143 5.14 -8.56 9.56
N THR A 144 4.21 -8.51 8.62
CA THR A 144 4.19 -9.40 7.44
C THR A 144 4.75 -8.74 6.18
N GLU A 145 4.74 -7.40 6.13
CA GLU A 145 5.20 -6.58 5.02
C GLU A 145 6.30 -5.59 5.43
N PHE A 146 7.20 -5.28 4.51
CA PHE A 146 8.30 -4.31 4.68
C PHE A 146 7.97 -2.94 4.07
N THR A 147 6.98 -2.87 3.17
CA THR A 147 6.75 -1.79 2.19
C THR A 147 6.52 -0.40 2.80
N THR A 148 5.82 -0.30 3.93
CA THR A 148 5.51 1.00 4.55
C THR A 148 6.73 1.73 5.11
N ILE A 149 7.84 1.02 5.32
CA ILE A 149 9.09 1.55 5.87
C ILE A 149 9.94 2.20 4.77
N CYS A 150 9.84 1.73 3.52
CA CYS A 150 10.63 2.24 2.39
C CYS A 150 10.01 3.50 1.79
N ASN A 151 10.28 4.66 2.37
CA ASN A 151 9.84 5.96 1.84
C ASN A 151 11.00 6.97 1.74
N ASP A 152 10.81 8.00 0.92
CA ASP A 152 11.74 9.11 0.69
C ASP A 152 11.92 10.03 1.91
N GLY A 153 10.99 9.99 2.85
CA GLY A 153 11.05 10.71 4.12
C GLY A 153 12.15 10.23 5.07
N LEU A 154 12.64 9.00 4.92
CA LEU A 154 13.62 8.38 5.82
C LEU A 154 15.08 8.45 5.32
N GLY A 155 15.45 9.57 4.67
CA GLY A 155 16.80 9.75 4.10
C GLY A 155 17.97 9.71 5.10
N SER A 156 17.71 9.90 6.39
CA SER A 156 18.73 9.84 7.47
C SER A 156 18.80 8.48 8.19
N LEU A 157 17.88 7.55 7.88
CA LEU A 157 17.80 6.27 8.58
C LEU A 157 19.09 5.48 8.35
N SER A 158 19.75 5.12 9.46
CA SER A 158 21.06 4.46 9.44
C SER A 158 21.01 3.03 9.97
N GLU A 159 20.07 2.73 10.85
CA GLU A 159 19.89 1.42 11.46
C GLU A 159 18.40 1.03 11.43
N LEU A 160 18.11 -0.09 10.79
CA LEU A 160 16.77 -0.66 10.71
C LEU A 160 16.81 -2.11 11.21
N LYS A 161 16.09 -2.37 12.30
CA LYS A 161 15.94 -3.71 12.86
C LYS A 161 14.51 -4.21 12.70
N LEU A 162 14.40 -5.33 12.03
CA LEU A 162 13.16 -6.02 11.68
C LEU A 162 13.26 -7.53 11.98
N ASN A 163 14.27 -7.96 12.73
CA ASN A 163 14.44 -9.36 13.07
C ASN A 163 13.28 -9.90 13.91
N LEU A 164 13.04 -11.21 13.83
CA LEU A 164 11.94 -11.88 14.55
C LEU A 164 10.56 -11.28 14.19
N ASN A 165 10.28 -11.18 12.89
CA ASN A 165 8.98 -10.81 12.35
C ASN A 165 8.50 -11.90 11.38
N GLU A 166 7.43 -11.62 10.63
CA GLU A 166 6.82 -12.53 9.65
C GLU A 166 6.99 -12.00 8.21
N ILE A 167 8.07 -11.26 7.93
CA ILE A 167 8.30 -10.58 6.65
C ILE A 167 8.65 -11.60 5.57
N HIS A 168 7.97 -11.52 4.42
CA HIS A 168 8.12 -12.49 3.32
C HIS A 168 9.10 -12.04 2.22
N SER A 169 9.29 -10.74 2.03
CA SER A 169 10.15 -10.20 0.98
C SER A 169 10.70 -8.83 1.35
N ILE A 170 11.83 -8.48 0.74
CA ILE A 170 12.41 -7.15 0.81
C ILE A 170 12.05 -6.40 -0.49
N PRO A 171 11.36 -5.24 -0.41
CA PRO A 171 10.87 -4.51 -1.56
C PRO A 171 12.01 -3.80 -2.31
N THR A 172 11.81 -3.54 -3.60
CA THR A 172 12.80 -2.86 -4.44
C THR A 172 13.05 -1.41 -4.02
N GLU A 173 12.10 -0.83 -3.30
CA GLU A 173 12.08 0.51 -2.73
C GLU A 173 13.07 0.67 -1.58
N ILE A 174 13.69 -0.41 -1.08
CA ILE A 174 14.72 -0.32 -0.03
C ILE A 174 15.88 0.60 -0.40
N LYS A 175 16.16 0.73 -1.71
CA LYS A 175 17.14 1.68 -2.27
C LYS A 175 16.88 3.15 -1.91
N LEU A 176 15.65 3.51 -1.52
CA LEU A 176 15.32 4.87 -1.05
C LEU A 176 16.01 5.21 0.28
N LEU A 177 16.36 4.19 1.08
CA LEU A 177 17.06 4.34 2.36
C LEU A 177 18.57 4.55 2.13
N SER A 178 18.93 5.65 1.46
CA SER A 178 20.29 5.95 1.00
C SER A 178 21.36 6.07 2.10
N SER A 179 20.95 6.30 3.34
CA SER A 179 21.85 6.39 4.50
C SER A 179 21.95 5.12 5.34
N LEU A 180 21.24 4.04 4.95
CA LEU A 180 21.16 2.81 5.72
C LEU A 180 22.53 2.13 5.81
N LYS A 181 22.99 1.85 7.04
CA LYS A 181 24.27 1.21 7.36
C LYS A 181 24.07 -0.19 7.89
N VAL A 182 23.01 -0.39 8.67
CA VAL A 182 22.70 -1.66 9.36
C VAL A 182 21.27 -2.05 9.03
N LEU A 183 21.10 -3.24 8.47
CA LEU A 183 19.81 -3.87 8.24
C LEU A 183 19.79 -5.25 8.89
N ASP A 184 18.98 -5.42 9.94
CA ASP A 184 18.73 -6.73 10.51
C ASP A 184 17.32 -7.20 10.15
N VAL A 185 17.24 -8.24 9.33
CA VAL A 185 16.00 -8.90 8.91
C VAL A 185 16.05 -10.39 9.25
N SER A 186 16.87 -10.78 10.22
CA SER A 186 17.03 -12.17 10.62
C SER A 186 15.75 -12.77 11.22
N SER A 187 15.59 -14.09 11.12
CA SER A 187 14.44 -14.83 11.65
C SER A 187 13.10 -14.29 11.14
N ASN A 188 13.00 -14.11 9.82
CA ASN A 188 11.78 -13.76 9.10
C ASN A 188 11.37 -14.91 8.17
N LYS A 189 10.47 -14.64 7.20
CA LYS A 189 9.99 -15.59 6.20
C LYS A 189 10.49 -15.24 4.79
N ILE A 190 11.64 -14.57 4.69
CA ILE A 190 12.20 -14.12 3.41
C ILE A 190 12.71 -15.31 2.60
N THR A 191 12.21 -15.47 1.37
CA THR A 191 12.60 -16.56 0.47
C THR A 191 13.54 -16.12 -0.64
N ILE A 192 13.36 -14.91 -1.15
CA ILE A 192 14.10 -14.35 -2.29
C ILE A 192 14.74 -13.02 -1.89
N ILE A 193 15.98 -12.83 -2.33
CA ILE A 193 16.75 -11.60 -2.15
C ILE A 193 16.99 -10.97 -3.51
N THR A 194 16.61 -9.71 -3.67
CA THR A 194 16.82 -8.94 -4.90
C THR A 194 18.12 -8.12 -4.83
N GLY A 195 18.70 -7.82 -5.98
CA GLY A 195 19.93 -7.04 -6.10
C GLY A 195 19.81 -5.58 -5.61
N ASN A 196 18.60 -5.07 -5.37
CA ASN A 196 18.37 -3.67 -4.94
C ASN A 196 18.92 -3.36 -3.53
N LEU A 197 19.17 -4.38 -2.71
CA LEU A 197 19.86 -4.22 -1.42
C LEU A 197 21.25 -3.60 -1.56
N VAL A 198 21.92 -3.87 -2.68
CA VAL A 198 23.27 -3.35 -2.95
C VAL A 198 23.23 -1.89 -3.41
N ASP A 199 22.08 -1.42 -3.90
CA ASP A 199 21.89 0.00 -4.26
C ASP A 199 21.81 0.90 -3.01
N CYS A 200 21.71 0.32 -1.80
CA CYS A 200 21.90 1.03 -0.54
C CYS A 200 23.39 1.34 -0.33
N GLY A 201 23.88 2.44 -0.92
CA GLY A 201 25.32 2.74 -1.03
C GLY A 201 26.13 2.84 0.28
N LYS A 202 25.49 2.88 1.45
CA LYS A 202 26.14 2.92 2.77
C LYS A 202 25.96 1.64 3.59
N LEU A 203 25.32 0.60 3.06
CA LEU A 203 25.02 -0.63 3.78
C LEU A 203 26.32 -1.40 4.10
N LYS A 204 26.59 -1.58 5.39
CA LYS A 204 27.80 -2.24 5.91
C LYS A 204 27.48 -3.54 6.64
N ASP A 205 26.34 -3.57 7.32
CA ASP A 205 25.87 -4.72 8.06
C ASP A 205 24.47 -5.15 7.58
N LEU A 206 24.34 -6.43 7.28
CA LEU A 206 23.15 -7.08 6.72
C LEU A 206 23.04 -8.46 7.35
N ASN A 207 22.03 -8.63 8.20
CA ASN A 207 21.76 -9.90 8.86
C ASN A 207 20.51 -10.54 8.25
N LEU A 208 20.71 -11.66 7.55
CA LEU A 208 19.66 -12.45 6.89
C LEU A 208 19.44 -13.82 7.54
N LYS A 209 20.13 -14.12 8.65
CA LYS A 209 20.12 -15.46 9.28
C LYS A 209 18.70 -15.89 9.67
N GLY A 210 18.41 -17.18 9.64
CA GLY A 210 17.08 -17.70 10.05
C GLY A 210 15.94 -17.41 9.07
N ASN A 211 16.24 -17.06 7.82
CA ASN A 211 15.25 -16.93 6.74
C ASN A 211 15.26 -18.17 5.82
N PRO A 212 14.11 -18.60 5.30
CA PRO A 212 14.00 -19.73 4.35
C PRO A 212 14.44 -19.34 2.92
N ILE A 213 15.69 -18.91 2.75
CA ILE A 213 16.23 -18.44 1.48
C ILE A 213 16.31 -19.60 0.46
N ALA A 214 15.69 -19.42 -0.71
CA ALA A 214 15.60 -20.45 -1.76
C ALA A 214 16.95 -20.75 -2.43
N ASP A 215 17.82 -19.74 -2.57
CA ASP A 215 19.19 -19.92 -3.07
C ASP A 215 20.04 -20.65 -2.01
N LYS A 216 20.29 -21.94 -2.24
CA LYS A 216 21.07 -22.81 -1.36
C LYS A 216 22.52 -22.32 -1.15
N ARG A 217 23.11 -21.64 -2.13
CA ARG A 217 24.47 -21.11 -2.02
C ARG A 217 24.48 -19.86 -1.16
N LEU A 218 23.55 -18.93 -1.43
CA LEU A 218 23.37 -17.74 -0.59
C LEU A 218 23.02 -18.13 0.86
N PHE A 219 22.15 -19.12 1.05
CA PHE A 219 21.79 -19.64 2.36
C PHE A 219 23.02 -20.12 3.15
N LYS A 220 23.91 -20.91 2.52
CA LYS A 220 25.17 -21.34 3.15
C LYS A 220 26.11 -20.17 3.44
N LEU A 221 26.20 -19.20 2.53
CA LEU A 221 27.01 -18.00 2.73
C LEU A 221 26.50 -17.17 3.93
N ILE A 222 25.19 -17.01 4.08
CA ILE A 222 24.59 -16.27 5.21
C ILE A 222 24.96 -16.91 6.55
N ASP A 223 25.04 -18.24 6.60
CA ASP A 223 25.37 -18.97 7.83
C ASP A 223 26.88 -18.94 8.16
N GLN A 224 27.72 -18.96 7.13
CA GLN A 224 29.18 -19.13 7.26
C GLN A 224 30.00 -17.83 7.19
N CYS A 225 29.50 -16.77 6.56
CA CYS A 225 30.32 -15.64 6.10
C CYS A 225 30.03 -14.30 6.82
N ARG A 226 30.99 -13.37 6.69
CA ARG A 226 30.85 -11.96 7.09
C ARG A 226 30.05 -11.18 6.05
N THR A 227 29.28 -10.18 6.48
CA THR A 227 28.33 -9.38 5.67
C THR A 227 28.83 -8.99 4.28
N LYS A 228 30.10 -8.57 4.15
CA LYS A 228 30.68 -8.16 2.87
C LYS A 228 30.57 -9.23 1.77
N GLN A 229 30.80 -10.50 2.09
CA GLN A 229 30.73 -11.59 1.11
C GLN A 229 29.29 -11.86 0.67
N VAL A 230 28.32 -11.69 1.58
CA VAL A 230 26.90 -11.79 1.27
C VAL A 230 26.50 -10.67 0.33
N LEU A 231 26.91 -9.42 0.61
CA LEU A 231 26.64 -8.26 -0.26
C LEU A 231 27.31 -8.41 -1.65
N ASP A 232 28.55 -8.89 -1.69
CA ASP A 232 29.27 -9.15 -2.95
C ASP A 232 28.57 -10.24 -3.78
N TYR A 233 28.07 -11.30 -3.14
CA TYR A 233 27.30 -12.35 -3.81
C TYR A 233 25.98 -11.80 -4.36
N VAL A 234 25.22 -11.06 -3.55
CA VAL A 234 23.95 -10.43 -3.97
C VAL A 234 24.20 -9.49 -5.15
N LYS A 235 25.30 -8.73 -5.15
CA LYS A 235 25.66 -7.82 -6.25
C LYS A 235 25.89 -8.54 -7.58
N GLN A 236 26.44 -9.75 -7.54
CA GLN A 236 26.86 -10.49 -8.72
C GLN A 236 25.81 -11.48 -9.24
N HIS A 237 24.97 -12.03 -8.36
CA HIS A 237 24.12 -13.18 -8.67
C HIS A 237 22.63 -12.97 -8.38
N CYS A 238 22.24 -11.95 -7.59
CA CYS A 238 20.81 -11.68 -7.35
C CYS A 238 20.24 -10.73 -8.41
N PRO A 239 19.05 -10.99 -8.95
CA PRO A 239 18.45 -10.18 -9.98
C PRO A 239 17.99 -8.82 -9.45
N LYS A 240 18.19 -7.75 -10.23
CA LYS A 240 17.80 -6.37 -9.83
C LYS A 240 16.30 -6.09 -9.91
N THR A 241 15.56 -7.02 -10.47
CA THR A 241 14.10 -7.11 -10.52
C THR A 241 13.74 -8.58 -10.32
N ALA A 242 12.62 -8.90 -9.67
CA ALA A 242 12.18 -10.28 -9.48
C ALA A 242 11.89 -11.05 -10.79
N THR A 243 12.09 -10.41 -11.95
CA THR A 243 11.89 -10.95 -13.31
C THR A 243 13.14 -11.58 -13.92
N ASP A 244 14.33 -11.43 -13.32
CA ASP A 244 15.59 -11.75 -14.02
C ASP A 244 16.28 -13.03 -13.51
N THR A 245 15.57 -14.15 -13.42
CA THR A 245 16.24 -15.48 -13.37
C THR A 245 15.40 -16.57 -14.04
N GLU A 246 15.55 -16.73 -15.36
CA GLU A 246 15.55 -18.08 -15.96
C GLU A 246 17.00 -18.57 -16.03
N PRO A 247 17.41 -19.64 -15.32
CA PRO A 247 18.62 -20.35 -15.67
C PRO A 247 18.31 -21.35 -16.79
N ASN A 248 18.98 -21.16 -17.92
CA ASN A 248 19.18 -22.16 -18.97
C ASN A 248 19.54 -23.53 -18.37
N VAL A 249 18.61 -24.49 -18.35
CA VAL A 249 18.93 -25.92 -18.15
C VAL A 249 18.29 -26.73 -19.27
N LYS A 250 19.18 -27.27 -20.10
CA LYS A 250 18.89 -28.27 -21.11
C LYS A 250 18.17 -29.47 -20.49
N SER A 251 17.17 -29.93 -21.22
CA SER A 251 16.39 -31.15 -21.02
C SER A 251 17.24 -32.39 -20.72
N LYS A 252 16.90 -33.13 -19.65
CA LYS A 252 16.73 -34.61 -19.65
C LYS A 252 16.28 -35.20 -18.29
N LYS A 253 15.13 -35.87 -18.36
CA LYS A 253 14.69 -37.15 -17.74
C LYS A 253 14.60 -37.33 -16.22
N ASN A 254 13.36 -37.64 -15.83
CA ASN A 254 12.88 -38.68 -14.88
C ASN A 254 13.48 -38.75 -13.48
N ILE A 255 12.67 -38.46 -12.45
CA ILE A 255 12.46 -39.34 -11.28
C ILE A 255 10.99 -39.21 -10.82
N LYS A 256 10.26 -40.34 -10.76
CA LYS A 256 9.04 -40.54 -9.96
C LYS A 256 9.46 -40.85 -8.53
N THR A 257 8.76 -40.32 -7.52
CA THR A 257 8.07 -41.08 -6.46
C THR A 257 7.42 -40.15 -5.44
N ASN A 258 6.22 -40.58 -5.04
CA ASN A 258 5.34 -40.07 -4.00
C ASN A 258 6.04 -39.73 -2.67
N ASP A 259 5.56 -38.69 -1.98
CA ASP A 259 5.02 -38.87 -0.63
C ASP A 259 4.11 -37.70 -0.20
N VAL A 260 3.18 -38.07 0.66
CA VAL A 260 1.92 -37.42 1.01
C VAL A 260 2.11 -36.42 2.16
N ALA A 261 1.57 -35.20 2.00
CA ALA A 261 0.79 -34.44 2.99
C ALA A 261 0.61 -32.98 2.53
N VAL A 262 -0.40 -32.71 1.70
CA VAL A 262 -0.84 -31.34 1.38
C VAL A 262 -2.19 -31.11 2.05
N VAL A 263 -2.19 -30.36 3.14
CA VAL A 263 -3.35 -29.56 3.56
C VAL A 263 -2.88 -28.13 3.70
N HIS A 264 -2.81 -27.43 2.57
CA HIS A 264 -2.88 -25.97 2.52
C HIS A 264 -4.07 -25.64 1.63
N GLY A 265 -5.24 -25.52 2.25
CA GLY A 265 -6.46 -25.12 1.54
C GLY A 265 -6.40 -23.62 1.28
N PHE A 266 -6.25 -23.23 0.02
CA PHE A 266 -6.61 -21.89 -0.41
C PHE A 266 -8.10 -21.66 -0.09
N LYS A 267 -8.44 -20.49 0.44
CA LYS A 267 -9.80 -20.17 0.88
C LYS A 267 -10.73 -19.86 -0.31
N TYR A 268 -10.19 -19.23 -1.35
CA TYR A 268 -10.92 -18.79 -2.54
C TYR A 268 -10.16 -19.10 -3.83
N LYS A 269 -10.88 -19.20 -4.94
CA LYS A 269 -10.34 -19.47 -6.28
C LYS A 269 -10.70 -18.36 -7.26
N ILE A 270 -9.76 -18.05 -8.15
CA ILE A 270 -10.02 -17.25 -9.34
C ILE A 270 -9.89 -18.16 -10.54
N ASN A 271 -11.00 -18.39 -11.24
CA ASN A 271 -11.00 -19.16 -12.48
C ASN A 271 -10.83 -18.19 -13.65
N VAL A 272 -9.69 -18.26 -14.32
CA VAL A 272 -9.43 -17.50 -15.53
C VAL A 272 -10.01 -18.27 -16.70
N LEU A 273 -11.07 -17.72 -17.30
CA LEU A 273 -11.77 -18.29 -18.44
C LEU A 273 -11.15 -17.77 -19.75
N HIS A 274 -11.13 -18.62 -20.77
CA HIS A 274 -10.63 -18.23 -22.09
C HIS A 274 -11.43 -17.06 -22.67
N ALA A 275 -10.78 -16.29 -23.54
CA ALA A 275 -11.36 -15.08 -24.10
C ALA A 275 -12.70 -15.37 -24.82
N LYS A 276 -13.77 -14.70 -24.38
CA LYS A 276 -15.03 -14.61 -25.13
C LYS A 276 -14.77 -13.88 -26.45
N ASP A 277 -15.71 -13.94 -27.41
CA ASP A 277 -15.60 -13.29 -28.74
C ASP A 277 -15.53 -11.74 -28.70
N LEU A 278 -15.32 -11.15 -27.52
CA LEU A 278 -15.17 -9.72 -27.32
C LEU A 278 -13.70 -9.30 -27.41
N GLU A 279 -13.41 -8.39 -28.35
CA GLU A 279 -12.12 -7.72 -28.45
C GLU A 279 -12.27 -6.21 -28.25
N VAL A 280 -11.21 -5.58 -27.73
CA VAL A 280 -11.07 -4.12 -27.69
C VAL A 280 -10.09 -3.71 -28.77
N ILE A 281 -10.57 -2.96 -29.75
CA ILE A 281 -9.77 -2.40 -30.83
C ILE A 281 -9.23 -1.04 -30.36
N VAL A 282 -7.91 -0.85 -30.43
CA VAL A 282 -7.26 0.37 -29.98
C VAL A 282 -6.71 1.14 -31.17
N SER A 283 -7.21 2.36 -31.37
CA SER A 283 -6.78 3.24 -32.45
C SER A 283 -5.46 3.93 -32.13
N LYS A 284 -4.63 4.22 -33.14
CA LYS A 284 -3.29 4.82 -32.92
C LYS A 284 -3.32 6.23 -32.32
N ASN A 285 -4.40 6.97 -32.54
CA ASN A 285 -4.60 8.34 -32.05
C ASN A 285 -4.55 8.48 -30.51
N VAL A 286 -4.86 7.41 -29.76
CA VAL A 286 -4.83 7.43 -28.29
C VAL A 286 -3.43 7.60 -27.70
N GLU A 287 -2.37 7.35 -28.48
CA GLU A 287 -0.98 7.41 -28.03
C GLU A 287 -0.59 8.79 -27.47
N ASN A 288 -1.18 9.87 -28.01
CA ASN A 288 -0.86 11.25 -27.65
C ASN A 288 -1.66 11.79 -26.44
N VAL A 289 -2.65 11.03 -25.97
CA VAL A 289 -3.57 11.47 -24.91
C VAL A 289 -3.53 10.50 -23.73
N ARG A 290 -3.83 9.21 -23.95
CA ARG A 290 -3.82 8.18 -22.92
C ARG A 290 -3.61 6.79 -23.53
N LYS A 291 -2.34 6.45 -23.74
CA LYS A 291 -1.85 5.36 -24.60
C LYS A 291 -2.34 3.95 -24.28
N HIS A 292 -2.53 3.61 -23.00
CA HIS A 292 -2.67 2.21 -22.58
C HIS A 292 -4.07 1.91 -22.07
N ILE A 293 -4.60 0.74 -22.44
CA ILE A 293 -5.85 0.17 -21.94
C ILE A 293 -5.70 -1.35 -21.74
N LEU A 294 -6.28 -1.87 -20.67
CA LEU A 294 -6.52 -3.30 -20.46
C LEU A 294 -7.92 -3.49 -19.90
N CYS A 295 -8.54 -4.61 -20.25
CA CYS A 295 -9.86 -4.97 -19.76
C CYS A 295 -9.94 -6.45 -19.37
N CYS A 296 -10.93 -6.80 -18.54
CA CYS A 296 -11.40 -8.17 -18.34
C CYS A 296 -12.88 -8.14 -17.92
N VAL A 297 -13.58 -9.27 -18.04
CA VAL A 297 -14.94 -9.41 -17.51
C VAL A 297 -14.90 -10.28 -16.27
N VAL A 298 -15.47 -9.81 -15.16
CA VAL A 298 -15.74 -10.65 -14.00
C VAL A 298 -17.21 -11.02 -14.01
N THR A 299 -17.50 -12.32 -14.05
CA THR A 299 -18.86 -12.85 -14.19
C THR A 299 -19.33 -13.49 -12.88
N ASP A 300 -20.64 -13.68 -12.77
CA ASP A 300 -21.28 -14.31 -11.61
C ASP A 300 -21.03 -13.52 -10.31
N ILE A 301 -21.12 -12.19 -10.38
CA ILE A 301 -21.13 -11.31 -9.21
C ILE A 301 -22.58 -11.06 -8.79
N SER A 302 -22.80 -10.87 -7.49
CA SER A 302 -24.11 -10.52 -6.94
C SER A 302 -23.93 -9.37 -5.97
N PHE A 303 -24.43 -8.19 -6.32
CA PHE A 303 -24.42 -7.06 -5.42
C PHE A 303 -25.66 -7.06 -4.53
N ASN A 304 -25.44 -6.75 -3.26
CA ASN A 304 -26.44 -6.20 -2.35
C ASN A 304 -26.07 -4.73 -2.06
N GLU A 305 -26.93 -3.98 -1.37
CA GLU A 305 -26.66 -2.55 -1.10
C GLU A 305 -25.32 -2.30 -0.37
N ASP A 306 -24.95 -3.16 0.57
CA ASP A 306 -23.71 -3.02 1.35
C ASP A 306 -22.46 -3.33 0.53
N SER A 307 -22.43 -4.48 -0.15
CA SER A 307 -21.34 -4.89 -1.05
C SER A 307 -21.18 -3.92 -2.22
N PHE A 308 -22.27 -3.37 -2.77
CA PHE A 308 -22.21 -2.33 -3.80
C PHE A 308 -21.53 -1.07 -3.26
N LYS A 309 -21.95 -0.59 -2.08
CA LYS A 309 -21.30 0.56 -1.42
C LYS A 309 -19.83 0.30 -1.14
N LYS A 310 -19.48 -0.88 -0.62
CA LYS A 310 -18.09 -1.30 -0.39
C LYS A 310 -17.29 -1.37 -1.69
N PHE A 311 -17.90 -1.81 -2.78
CA PHE A 311 -17.25 -1.88 -4.09
C PHE A 311 -16.95 -0.49 -4.65
N ILE A 312 -17.89 0.44 -4.56
CA ILE A 312 -17.65 1.85 -4.93
C ILE A 312 -16.58 2.49 -4.03
N GLN A 313 -16.55 2.17 -2.73
CA GLN A 313 -15.50 2.61 -1.81
C GLN A 313 -14.13 2.03 -2.17
N LEU A 314 -14.08 0.74 -2.54
CA LEU A 314 -12.86 0.07 -3.01
C LEU A 314 -12.30 0.77 -4.25
N GLN A 315 -13.13 1.05 -5.26
CA GLN A 315 -12.70 1.78 -6.45
C GLN A 315 -12.13 3.17 -6.10
N ASN A 316 -12.82 3.92 -5.23
CA ASN A 316 -12.36 5.24 -4.80
C ASN A 316 -11.03 5.18 -4.02
N ARG A 317 -10.81 4.13 -3.22
CA ARG A 317 -9.54 3.89 -2.51
C ARG A 317 -8.42 3.60 -3.51
N LEU A 318 -8.61 2.64 -4.41
CA LEU A 318 -7.61 2.30 -5.43
C LEU A 318 -7.30 3.49 -6.35
N HIS A 319 -8.31 4.30 -6.71
CA HIS A 319 -8.11 5.55 -7.44
C HIS A 319 -7.19 6.53 -6.72
N LYS A 320 -7.28 6.63 -5.39
CA LYS A 320 -6.43 7.53 -4.58
C LYS A 320 -5.02 6.97 -4.41
N ASP A 321 -4.91 5.67 -4.18
CA ASP A 321 -3.66 5.01 -3.79
C ASP A 321 -2.86 4.59 -5.03
N ILE A 322 -3.14 3.40 -5.57
CA ILE A 322 -2.35 2.78 -6.66
C ILE A 322 -2.47 3.53 -7.99
N CYS A 323 -3.58 4.24 -8.22
CA CYS A 323 -3.79 5.05 -9.42
C CYS A 323 -3.25 6.49 -9.29
N ALA A 324 -2.64 6.85 -8.16
CA ALA A 324 -2.10 8.18 -7.89
C ALA A 324 -3.11 9.31 -8.17
N GLN A 325 -4.32 9.20 -7.62
CA GLN A 325 -5.43 10.12 -7.87
C GLN A 325 -5.76 10.24 -9.38
N ARG A 326 -6.00 9.11 -10.05
CA ARG A 326 -6.30 9.01 -11.50
C ARG A 326 -5.24 9.54 -12.48
N THR A 327 -4.17 10.15 -11.99
CA THR A 327 -3.09 10.70 -12.83
C THR A 327 -2.35 9.60 -13.57
N SER A 328 -2.08 8.48 -12.91
CA SER A 328 -1.30 7.36 -13.47
C SER A 328 -2.18 6.30 -14.14
N ALA A 329 -3.36 6.01 -13.59
CA ALA A 329 -4.30 5.02 -14.12
C ALA A 329 -5.73 5.36 -13.74
N THR A 330 -6.72 4.96 -14.54
CA THR A 330 -8.14 5.19 -14.28
C THR A 330 -8.86 3.87 -14.38
N ILE A 331 -9.54 3.49 -13.30
CA ILE A 331 -10.46 2.35 -13.28
C ILE A 331 -11.84 2.84 -13.70
N ALA A 332 -12.45 2.15 -14.64
CA ALA A 332 -13.84 2.30 -15.04
C ALA A 332 -14.51 0.91 -14.99
N THR A 333 -15.76 0.85 -14.54
CA THR A 333 -16.52 -0.41 -14.46
C THR A 333 -17.87 -0.25 -15.11
N HIS A 334 -18.25 -1.27 -15.87
CA HIS A 334 -19.40 -1.25 -16.74
C HIS A 334 -20.25 -2.51 -16.52
N ASP A 335 -21.57 -2.36 -16.49
CA ASP A 335 -22.47 -3.51 -16.55
C ASP A 335 -22.37 -4.14 -17.93
N PHE A 336 -21.79 -5.33 -17.98
CA PHE A 336 -21.48 -6.02 -19.22
C PHE A 336 -22.75 -6.38 -20.00
N LYS A 337 -23.87 -6.63 -19.33
CA LYS A 337 -25.14 -6.99 -19.98
C LYS A 337 -25.80 -5.81 -20.69
N LYS A 338 -25.47 -4.57 -20.31
CA LYS A 338 -25.98 -3.36 -20.95
C LYS A 338 -25.16 -2.96 -22.18
N LEU A 339 -24.00 -3.58 -22.39
CA LEU A 339 -23.18 -3.35 -23.57
C LEU A 339 -23.76 -4.14 -24.76
N SER A 340 -23.81 -3.50 -25.92
CA SER A 340 -24.24 -4.15 -27.15
C SER A 340 -23.26 -5.25 -27.57
N ASP A 341 -23.78 -6.33 -28.15
CA ASP A 341 -22.93 -7.42 -28.67
C ASP A 341 -21.95 -6.87 -29.72
N GLY A 342 -20.67 -7.19 -29.57
CA GLY A 342 -19.61 -6.81 -30.50
C GLY A 342 -18.41 -6.10 -29.86
N ASN A 343 -17.39 -5.85 -30.67
CA ASN A 343 -16.12 -5.31 -30.21
C ASN A 343 -16.24 -3.86 -29.70
N LEU A 344 -15.43 -3.55 -28.70
CA LEU A 344 -15.29 -2.19 -28.18
C LEU A 344 -14.17 -1.46 -28.92
N THR A 345 -14.29 -0.15 -29.07
CA THR A 345 -13.25 0.67 -29.72
C THR A 345 -12.73 1.73 -28.78
N TYR A 346 -11.44 1.67 -28.44
CA TYR A 346 -10.75 2.69 -27.66
C TYR A 346 -10.04 3.65 -28.62
N THR A 347 -10.53 4.89 -28.70
CA THR A 347 -10.09 5.91 -29.66
C THR A 347 -10.13 7.29 -29.02
N THR A 348 -9.60 8.31 -29.71
CA THR A 348 -9.88 9.71 -29.40
C THR A 348 -11.02 10.24 -30.27
N LEU A 349 -11.75 11.23 -29.75
CA LEU A 349 -12.75 12.02 -30.47
C LEU A 349 -12.54 13.52 -30.20
N ASN A 350 -13.01 14.35 -31.12
CA ASN A 350 -13.08 15.79 -30.88
C ASN A 350 -14.03 16.07 -29.70
N PRO A 351 -13.70 17.02 -28.79
CA PRO A 351 -14.58 17.39 -27.68
C PRO A 351 -16.05 17.72 -28.06
N GLU A 352 -16.30 18.21 -29.28
CA GLU A 352 -17.65 18.52 -29.79
C GLU A 352 -18.40 17.27 -30.31
N GLU A 353 -17.66 16.25 -30.74
CA GLU A 353 -18.19 15.00 -31.28
C GLU A 353 -18.41 13.93 -30.20
N LEU A 354 -17.61 13.98 -29.13
CA LEU A 354 -17.73 13.08 -27.99
C LEU A 354 -19.04 13.38 -27.24
N LYS A 355 -20.08 12.57 -27.48
CA LYS A 355 -21.38 12.70 -26.82
C LYS A 355 -21.60 11.54 -25.86
N LEU A 356 -21.92 11.87 -24.61
CA LEU A 356 -22.29 10.88 -23.59
C LEU A 356 -23.33 11.45 -22.63
N GLN A 357 -24.05 10.57 -21.95
CA GLN A 357 -24.82 10.93 -20.75
C GLN A 357 -23.96 10.58 -19.53
N PRO A 358 -23.32 11.56 -18.85
CA PRO A 358 -22.45 11.25 -17.72
C PRO A 358 -23.25 10.68 -16.54
N LEU A 359 -22.60 9.83 -15.75
CA LEU A 359 -23.19 9.30 -14.53
C LEU A 359 -23.78 10.40 -13.64
N ASN A 360 -24.99 10.15 -13.12
CA ASN A 360 -25.75 11.06 -12.26
C ASN A 360 -26.17 12.37 -12.93
N ARG A 361 -26.25 12.40 -14.27
CA ARG A 361 -26.79 13.52 -15.04
C ARG A 361 -27.96 13.06 -15.92
N ALA A 362 -28.95 13.94 -16.08
CA ALA A 362 -30.17 13.63 -16.82
C ALA A 362 -30.01 13.78 -18.34
N ASN A 363 -29.10 14.63 -18.81
CA ASN A 363 -29.00 15.02 -20.21
C ASN A 363 -27.72 14.51 -20.86
N VAL A 364 -27.82 14.12 -22.13
CA VAL A 364 -26.67 13.90 -23.02
C VAL A 364 -25.98 15.25 -23.26
N MET A 365 -24.66 15.24 -23.21
CA MET A 365 -23.84 16.43 -23.41
C MET A 365 -22.57 16.09 -24.18
N THR A 366 -21.97 17.10 -24.80
CA THR A 366 -20.68 16.95 -25.46
C THR A 366 -19.54 16.93 -24.43
N GLY A 367 -18.40 16.36 -24.80
CA GLY A 367 -17.18 16.39 -23.97
C GLY A 367 -16.74 17.82 -23.68
N LYS A 368 -16.93 18.74 -24.64
CA LYS A 368 -16.67 20.18 -24.49
C LYS A 368 -17.57 20.81 -23.42
N ASP A 369 -18.88 20.60 -23.52
CA ASP A 369 -19.85 21.17 -22.56
C ASP A 369 -19.63 20.61 -21.15
N LEU A 370 -19.38 19.31 -21.04
CA LEU A 370 -19.07 18.65 -19.77
C LEU A 370 -17.81 19.23 -19.14
N MET A 371 -16.72 19.37 -19.89
CA MET A 371 -15.46 19.93 -19.38
C MET A 371 -15.65 21.38 -18.93
N LEU A 372 -16.33 22.20 -19.73
CA LEU A 372 -16.61 23.59 -19.40
C LEU A 372 -17.43 23.72 -18.10
N GLU A 373 -18.46 22.88 -17.94
CA GLU A 373 -19.28 22.87 -16.73
C GLU A 373 -18.46 22.46 -15.49
N LEU A 374 -17.64 21.40 -15.60
CA LEU A 374 -16.79 20.93 -14.52
C LEU A 374 -15.71 21.95 -14.15
N GLU A 375 -15.15 22.67 -15.12
CA GLU A 375 -14.18 23.75 -14.86
C GLU A 375 -14.84 24.95 -14.17
N ASN A 376 -16.07 25.32 -14.57
CA ASN A 376 -16.81 26.40 -13.92
C ASN A 376 -17.15 26.04 -12.46
N GLN A 377 -17.58 24.80 -12.22
CA GLN A 377 -17.81 24.29 -10.87
C GLN A 377 -16.52 24.30 -10.04
N ALA A 378 -15.38 23.93 -10.63
CA ALA A 378 -14.08 23.99 -9.96
C ALA A 378 -13.74 25.42 -9.52
N LYS A 379 -13.89 26.41 -10.42
CA LYS A 379 -13.64 27.83 -10.14
C LYS A 379 -14.56 28.40 -9.06
N VAL A 380 -15.83 27.99 -9.02
CA VAL A 380 -16.76 28.41 -7.96
C VAL A 380 -16.31 27.84 -6.61
N LEU A 381 -15.99 26.55 -6.55
CA LEU A 381 -15.51 25.89 -5.33
C LEU A 381 -14.18 26.45 -4.82
N GLU A 382 -13.27 26.88 -5.71
CA GLU A 382 -12.02 27.57 -5.35
C GLU A 382 -12.28 28.87 -4.61
N LYS A 383 -13.22 29.68 -5.13
CA LYS A 383 -13.61 30.96 -4.54
C LYS A 383 -14.26 30.77 -3.17
N GLU A 384 -15.10 29.74 -3.00
CA GLU A 384 -15.78 29.44 -1.74
C GLU A 384 -14.83 28.88 -0.66
N LYS A 385 -13.85 28.05 -1.04
CA LYS A 385 -12.97 27.34 -0.08
C LYS A 385 -11.68 28.07 0.30
N LYS A 386 -11.49 29.34 -0.11
CA LYS A 386 -10.31 30.18 0.22
C LYS A 386 -8.96 29.43 0.09
N GLY A 387 -8.77 28.66 -0.97
CA GLY A 387 -7.50 27.95 -1.24
C GLY A 387 -7.24 26.67 -0.45
N LYS A 388 -8.24 26.05 0.21
CA LYS A 388 -8.10 24.69 0.77
C LYS A 388 -8.23 23.62 -0.31
N THR A 389 -7.54 22.49 -0.12
CA THR A 389 -7.44 21.37 -1.08
C THR A 389 -8.79 20.87 -1.61
N PHE A 390 -8.87 20.72 -2.93
CA PHE A 390 -10.02 20.27 -3.69
C PHE A 390 -10.55 18.89 -3.24
N SER A 391 -11.83 18.62 -3.47
CA SER A 391 -12.44 17.29 -3.35
C SER A 391 -13.27 17.02 -4.61
N GLY A 392 -13.10 15.86 -5.25
CA GLY A 392 -13.92 15.42 -6.38
C GLY A 392 -13.21 15.37 -7.73
N ILE A 393 -14.00 15.24 -8.80
CA ILE A 393 -13.58 15.03 -10.19
C ILE A 393 -12.77 16.19 -10.77
N HIS A 394 -12.97 17.41 -10.23
CA HIS A 394 -12.32 18.64 -10.66
C HIS A 394 -10.79 18.60 -10.56
N LYS A 395 -10.26 17.73 -9.70
CA LYS A 395 -8.81 17.49 -9.57
C LYS A 395 -8.17 16.97 -10.84
N TYR A 396 -8.93 16.36 -11.74
CA TYR A 396 -8.39 15.59 -12.88
C TYR A 396 -8.56 16.32 -14.21
N LEU A 397 -9.23 17.48 -14.22
CA LEU A 397 -9.49 18.24 -15.44
C LEU A 397 -8.20 18.68 -16.12
N HIS A 398 -7.18 19.07 -15.34
CA HIS A 398 -5.85 19.45 -15.84
C HIS A 398 -5.16 18.34 -16.66
N LEU A 399 -5.56 17.06 -16.52
CA LEU A 399 -4.98 15.95 -17.28
C LEU A 399 -5.36 15.99 -18.76
N LEU A 400 -6.46 16.67 -19.10
CA LEU A 400 -6.94 16.87 -20.47
C LEU A 400 -6.82 18.32 -20.95
N GLU A 401 -6.27 19.21 -20.12
CA GLU A 401 -6.13 20.62 -20.44
C GLU A 401 -5.19 20.82 -21.65
N GLY A 402 -5.65 21.60 -22.63
CA GLY A 402 -4.89 21.87 -23.86
C GLY A 402 -4.84 20.72 -24.88
N LYS A 403 -5.58 19.61 -24.66
CA LYS A 403 -5.68 18.52 -25.64
C LYS A 403 -6.73 18.83 -26.70
N THR A 404 -6.41 18.57 -27.96
CA THR A 404 -7.31 18.77 -29.11
C THR A 404 -8.34 17.66 -29.27
N GLU A 405 -8.05 16.47 -28.73
CA GLU A 405 -8.93 15.31 -28.76
C GLU A 405 -8.94 14.62 -27.39
N TYR A 406 -10.05 13.95 -27.08
CA TYR A 406 -10.31 13.30 -25.81
C TYR A 406 -10.44 11.78 -25.97
N PRO A 407 -9.86 10.98 -25.06
CA PRO A 407 -9.92 9.53 -25.17
C PRO A 407 -11.29 9.05 -24.73
N CYS A 408 -11.81 8.04 -25.42
CA CYS A 408 -13.10 7.46 -25.12
C CYS A 408 -13.13 5.97 -25.49
N LEU A 409 -13.99 5.24 -24.81
CA LEU A 409 -14.32 3.86 -25.15
C LEU A 409 -15.72 3.85 -25.78
N LEU A 410 -15.82 3.24 -26.95
CA LEU A 410 -17.05 3.12 -27.73
C LEU A 410 -17.54 1.67 -27.71
N ASN A 411 -18.86 1.47 -27.70
CA ASN A 411 -19.47 0.18 -27.96
C ASN A 411 -19.57 -0.11 -29.48
N SER A 412 -20.13 -1.27 -29.85
CA SER A 412 -20.33 -1.65 -31.25
C SER A 412 -21.27 -0.70 -32.02
N ASN A 413 -22.14 0.02 -31.33
CA ASN A 413 -23.02 1.05 -31.88
C ASN A 413 -22.35 2.44 -32.01
N LYS A 414 -21.05 2.56 -31.68
CA LYS A 414 -20.29 3.82 -31.63
C LYS A 414 -20.78 4.83 -30.58
N GLU A 415 -21.46 4.35 -29.54
CA GLU A 415 -21.86 5.16 -28.39
C GLU A 415 -20.73 5.18 -27.36
N VAL A 416 -20.49 6.36 -26.75
CA VAL A 416 -19.44 6.53 -25.73
C VAL A 416 -19.89 5.89 -24.41
N ILE A 417 -19.21 4.82 -24.01
CA ILE A 417 -19.44 4.11 -22.73
C ILE A 417 -18.54 4.63 -21.60
N SER A 418 -17.35 5.15 -21.95
CA SER A 418 -16.36 5.66 -20.99
C SER A 418 -15.66 6.89 -21.56
N PHE A 419 -15.44 7.91 -20.72
CA PHE A 419 -14.63 9.09 -21.02
C PHE A 419 -13.52 9.24 -19.96
N PRO A 420 -12.40 8.49 -20.08
CA PRO A 420 -11.29 8.57 -19.14
C PRO A 420 -10.53 9.92 -19.24
N PRO A 421 -9.97 10.46 -18.14
CA PRO A 421 -10.07 10.00 -16.74
C PRO A 421 -11.30 10.55 -15.99
N ILE A 422 -12.25 11.14 -16.72
CA ILE A 422 -13.35 11.94 -16.17
C ILE A 422 -14.44 11.03 -15.60
N THR A 423 -15.25 10.40 -16.46
CA THR A 423 -16.47 9.70 -16.05
C THR A 423 -16.88 8.61 -17.02
N ASN A 424 -17.71 7.69 -16.52
CA ASN A 424 -18.42 6.73 -17.35
C ASN A 424 -19.75 7.31 -17.84
N SER A 425 -20.33 6.64 -18.84
CA SER A 425 -21.66 6.92 -19.36
C SER A 425 -22.73 6.09 -18.66
N ASP A 426 -23.92 6.66 -18.48
CA ASP A 426 -25.05 6.05 -17.77
C ASP A 426 -25.54 4.76 -18.45
N ILE A 427 -25.35 4.65 -19.78
CA ILE A 427 -25.70 3.46 -20.57
C ILE A 427 -25.05 2.17 -20.05
N SER A 428 -23.90 2.30 -19.39
CA SER A 428 -23.10 1.17 -18.90
C SER A 428 -23.06 1.12 -17.36
N LYS A 429 -23.93 1.87 -16.69
CA LYS A 429 -23.94 2.01 -15.23
C LYS A 429 -24.19 0.68 -14.54
N ILE A 430 -23.31 0.36 -13.59
CA ILE A 430 -23.48 -0.75 -12.65
C ILE A 430 -24.55 -0.44 -11.60
N GLU A 431 -25.35 -1.44 -11.28
CA GLU A 431 -26.43 -1.41 -10.31
C GLU A 431 -26.37 -2.64 -9.41
N VAL A 432 -27.19 -2.67 -8.36
CA VAL A 432 -27.27 -3.80 -7.43
C VAL A 432 -27.67 -5.11 -8.17
N GLY A 433 -28.38 -5.02 -9.29
CA GLY A 433 -28.73 -6.17 -10.14
C GLY A 433 -27.66 -6.62 -11.13
N SER A 434 -26.55 -5.87 -11.28
CA SER A 434 -25.49 -6.22 -12.23
C SER A 434 -24.76 -7.48 -11.79
N SER A 435 -24.54 -8.38 -12.75
CA SER A 435 -23.92 -9.71 -12.49
C SER A 435 -22.61 -9.93 -13.21
N ASP A 436 -22.49 -9.36 -14.41
CA ASP A 436 -21.26 -9.43 -15.19
C ASP A 436 -20.71 -8.02 -15.32
N ILE A 437 -19.46 -7.81 -14.91
CA ILE A 437 -18.84 -6.49 -14.85
C ILE A 437 -17.64 -6.49 -15.78
N LEU A 438 -17.66 -5.60 -16.76
CA LEU A 438 -16.47 -5.27 -17.53
C LEU A 438 -15.62 -4.29 -16.71
N LEU A 439 -14.41 -4.71 -16.37
CA LEU A 439 -13.40 -3.88 -15.74
C LEU A 439 -12.51 -3.28 -16.83
N GLU A 440 -12.42 -1.96 -16.87
CA GLU A 440 -11.58 -1.18 -17.77
C GLU A 440 -10.52 -0.45 -16.95
N VAL A 441 -9.24 -0.55 -17.34
CA VAL A 441 -8.18 0.30 -16.78
C VAL A 441 -7.38 0.97 -17.89
N THR A 442 -7.38 2.30 -17.90
CA THR A 442 -6.59 3.12 -18.82
C THR A 442 -5.43 3.81 -18.11
N SER A 443 -4.29 3.97 -18.78
CA SER A 443 -3.09 4.62 -18.24
C SER A 443 -2.35 5.42 -19.32
N ASN A 444 -1.74 6.53 -18.91
CA ASN A 444 -0.77 7.30 -19.68
C ASN A 444 0.69 6.92 -19.36
N VAL A 445 0.94 6.07 -18.36
CA VAL A 445 2.27 5.71 -17.87
C VAL A 445 2.79 4.43 -18.54
N SER A 446 2.09 3.31 -18.35
CA SER A 446 2.50 2.03 -18.92
C SER A 446 1.36 1.00 -18.89
N ILE A 447 1.45 0.00 -19.77
CA ILE A 447 0.55 -1.16 -19.74
C ILE A 447 0.71 -1.97 -18.44
N THR A 448 1.90 -1.99 -17.86
CA THR A 448 2.19 -2.65 -16.58
C THR A 448 1.44 -2.00 -15.42
N THR A 449 1.24 -0.68 -15.45
CA THR A 449 0.41 0.03 -14.48
C THR A 449 -1.04 -0.47 -14.56
N CYS A 450 -1.59 -0.64 -15.78
CA CYS A 450 -2.93 -1.21 -15.95
C CYS A 450 -3.03 -2.63 -15.36
N ARG A 451 -2.03 -3.49 -15.59
CA ARG A 451 -1.98 -4.86 -15.05
C ARG A 451 -2.03 -4.86 -13.52
N LYS A 452 -1.13 -4.11 -12.87
CA LYS A 452 -1.07 -4.01 -11.40
C LYS A 452 -2.38 -3.54 -10.79
N VAL A 453 -3.04 -2.55 -11.42
CA VAL A 453 -4.31 -2.02 -10.94
C VAL A 453 -5.43 -3.05 -11.09
N LEU A 454 -5.50 -3.76 -12.22
CA LEU A 454 -6.48 -4.83 -12.42
C LEU A 454 -6.25 -6.02 -11.48
N ASP A 455 -4.99 -6.43 -11.27
CA ASP A 455 -4.64 -7.52 -10.33
C ASP A 455 -5.09 -7.16 -8.91
N SER A 456 -4.79 -5.94 -8.47
CA SER A 456 -5.19 -5.44 -7.14
C SER A 456 -6.72 -5.34 -7.02
N LEU A 457 -7.40 -4.82 -8.04
CA LEU A 457 -8.85 -4.71 -8.04
C LEU A 457 -9.53 -6.08 -7.94
N ILE A 458 -9.10 -7.04 -8.76
CA ILE A 458 -9.67 -8.40 -8.77
C ILE A 458 -9.40 -9.09 -7.43
N ARG A 459 -8.19 -8.97 -6.88
CA ARG A 459 -7.86 -9.53 -5.55
C ARG A 459 -8.79 -9.00 -4.47
N GLU A 460 -8.98 -7.69 -4.41
CA GLU A 460 -9.84 -7.07 -3.40
C GLU A 460 -11.32 -7.40 -3.64
N MET A 461 -11.74 -7.63 -4.89
CA MET A 461 -13.08 -8.14 -5.19
C MET A 461 -13.30 -9.55 -4.61
N VAL A 462 -12.32 -10.46 -4.70
CA VAL A 462 -12.43 -11.80 -4.06
C VAL A 462 -12.69 -11.65 -2.56
N LEU A 463 -11.92 -10.77 -1.91
CA LEU A 463 -12.05 -10.53 -0.47
C LEU A 463 -13.37 -9.82 -0.11
N LEU A 464 -13.86 -8.92 -0.97
CA LEU A 464 -15.10 -8.18 -0.74
C LEU A 464 -16.34 -9.07 -0.85
N PHE A 465 -16.37 -9.98 -1.83
CA PHE A 465 -17.49 -10.90 -2.02
C PHE A 465 -17.34 -12.20 -1.25
N GLU A 466 -16.15 -12.48 -0.70
CA GLU A 466 -15.83 -13.71 0.02
C GLU A 466 -16.22 -14.97 -0.77
N LYS A 467 -15.98 -14.97 -2.08
CA LYS A 467 -16.33 -16.07 -2.97
C LYS A 467 -15.34 -16.22 -4.12
N ASP A 468 -15.41 -17.39 -4.77
CA ASP A 468 -14.66 -17.67 -5.99
C ASP A 468 -15.13 -16.73 -7.12
N LEU A 469 -14.18 -16.25 -7.93
CA LEU A 469 -14.48 -15.34 -9.05
C LEU A 469 -14.11 -15.97 -10.38
N ASN A 470 -14.97 -15.77 -11.37
CA ASN A 470 -14.73 -16.14 -12.76
C ASN A 470 -14.29 -14.90 -13.54
N VAL A 471 -13.07 -14.91 -14.07
CA VAL A 471 -12.48 -13.77 -14.79
C VAL A 471 -12.23 -14.19 -16.24
N SER A 472 -13.03 -13.65 -17.16
CA SER A 472 -12.86 -13.89 -18.59
C SER A 472 -11.80 -12.96 -19.17
N GLN A 473 -10.91 -13.55 -19.98
CA GLN A 473 -9.90 -12.80 -20.72
C GLN A 473 -10.53 -11.88 -21.77
N ILE A 474 -9.92 -10.71 -21.98
CA ILE A 474 -10.23 -9.84 -23.13
C ILE A 474 -8.97 -9.62 -23.95
N LYS A 475 -9.11 -9.71 -25.28
CA LYS A 475 -8.07 -9.40 -26.25
C LYS A 475 -8.11 -7.91 -26.57
N ILE A 476 -6.95 -7.27 -26.48
CA ILE A 476 -6.73 -5.87 -26.85
C ILE A 476 -5.92 -5.86 -28.15
N ASN A 477 -6.53 -5.43 -29.24
CA ASN A 477 -5.95 -5.42 -30.56
C ASN A 477 -5.58 -3.98 -30.95
N ILE A 478 -4.29 -3.68 -30.98
CA ILE A 478 -3.80 -2.34 -31.31
C ILE A 478 -3.61 -2.24 -32.82
N GLU A 479 -4.18 -1.20 -33.43
CA GLU A 479 -3.96 -0.86 -34.84
C GLU A 479 -2.44 -0.79 -35.12
N GLY A 480 -1.92 -1.75 -35.87
CA GLY A 480 -0.47 -1.96 -36.03
C GLY A 480 0.01 -3.37 -35.67
N GLY A 481 -0.87 -4.25 -35.18
CA GLY A 481 -0.62 -5.69 -35.06
C GLY A 481 -0.14 -6.17 -33.69
N HIS A 482 0.03 -5.26 -32.72
CA HIS A 482 0.33 -5.64 -31.33
C HIS A 482 -0.93 -6.10 -30.62
N LYS A 483 -0.88 -7.32 -30.07
CA LYS A 483 -1.99 -7.91 -29.31
C LYS A 483 -1.60 -8.04 -27.85
N ASN A 484 -2.42 -7.51 -26.96
CA ASN A 484 -2.35 -7.77 -25.53
C ASN A 484 -3.56 -8.62 -25.11
N VAL A 485 -3.38 -9.42 -24.07
CA VAL A 485 -4.47 -10.14 -23.40
C VAL A 485 -4.32 -9.90 -21.90
N TYR A 486 -5.46 -9.78 -21.24
CA TYR A 486 -5.52 -9.77 -19.78
C TYR A 486 -6.77 -10.54 -19.31
N PRO A 487 -6.67 -11.42 -18.29
CA PRO A 487 -5.43 -11.85 -17.62
C PRO A 487 -4.64 -12.89 -18.46
N ALA A 488 -3.42 -12.57 -18.87
CA ALA A 488 -2.44 -13.49 -19.45
C ALA A 488 -1.77 -14.36 -18.37
N LYS A 489 -0.90 -15.30 -18.80
CA LYS A 489 -0.28 -16.33 -17.93
C LYS A 489 0.47 -15.78 -16.70
N HIS A 490 1.07 -14.59 -16.81
CA HIS A 490 1.86 -13.96 -15.75
C HIS A 490 1.07 -12.97 -14.88
N ASP A 491 -0.18 -12.67 -15.25
CA ASP A 491 -1.06 -11.81 -14.45
C ASP A 491 -1.70 -12.58 -13.30
N LEU A 492 -2.38 -11.89 -12.37
CA LEU A 492 -3.02 -12.49 -11.20
C LEU A 492 -2.06 -13.38 -10.39
N THR A 493 -0.79 -13.00 -10.34
CA THR A 493 0.24 -13.71 -9.58
C THR A 493 0.33 -13.11 -8.18
N PHE A 494 -0.44 -13.66 -7.26
CA PHE A 494 -0.41 -13.24 -5.84
C PHE A 494 0.67 -14.01 -5.10
N GLU A 495 1.94 -13.67 -5.36
CA GLU A 495 3.07 -14.31 -4.68
C GLU A 495 2.96 -14.12 -3.15
N GLY A 496 2.80 -15.24 -2.43
CA GLY A 496 2.67 -15.25 -0.97
C GLY A 496 1.24 -15.19 -0.42
N ASP A 497 0.22 -15.00 -1.28
CA ASP A 497 -1.18 -15.01 -0.84
C ASP A 497 -1.68 -16.45 -0.70
N LYS A 498 -1.78 -16.93 0.55
CA LYS A 498 -2.29 -18.27 0.86
C LYS A 498 -3.82 -18.36 0.80
N MET A 499 -4.53 -17.25 0.61
CA MET A 499 -5.99 -17.23 0.59
C MET A 499 -6.57 -17.47 -0.81
N ILE A 500 -5.86 -17.08 -1.88
CA ILE A 500 -6.40 -17.09 -3.24
C ILE A 500 -5.59 -17.99 -4.16
N GLN A 501 -6.23 -19.00 -4.74
CA GLN A 501 -5.67 -19.83 -5.79
C GLN A 501 -6.12 -19.34 -7.17
N VAL A 502 -5.20 -19.17 -8.12
CA VAL A 502 -5.57 -18.86 -9.51
C VAL A 502 -5.55 -20.14 -10.34
N ILE A 503 -6.70 -20.49 -10.90
CA ILE A 503 -6.92 -21.62 -11.79
C ILE A 503 -7.11 -21.06 -13.20
N ARG A 504 -6.49 -21.67 -14.20
CA ARG A 504 -6.56 -21.23 -15.59
C ARG A 504 -7.07 -22.39 -16.43
N GLU A 505 -8.19 -22.20 -17.09
CA GLU A 505 -8.80 -23.18 -18.00
C GLU A 505 -8.32 -23.03 -19.44
#